data_AF-F4P240-F1
#
_entry.id   AF-F4P240-F1
#
_cell.length_a   1.000
_cell.length_b   1.000
_cell.length_c   1.000
_cell.angle_alpha   90.00
_cell.angle_beta   90.00
_cell.angle_gamma   90.00
#
_symmetry.space_group_name_H-M   'P 1'
#
loop_
_entity.id
_entity.type
_entity.pdbx_description
1 polymer ?
#
loop_
_entity_poly.entity_id
_entity_poly.type
_entity_poly.pdbx_seq_one_letter_code
_entity_poly.pdbx_strand_id
1 'polypeptide(L)'
;MTQRPFYSICKGLVRLLVTRSNIRSEDEPAVTNALSKHFEVATHLELELAEHLGVTQEETELLSKFVWAQAMAENLATLTDNEFAAERYFSTEVQPALEKSLDALAVYTEAHATSQGQDILGKWAQSYSNAIQQVMKTVLTMTRIRAFQANIELNDLLYTLAPKALEKNDVLATNMLRINVSALSYLAPASSMIVGMRLPEYVTSVVDAAKREIIDEDSLESIFDNPAMQQ
;
A
#
# COMPACT_ATOMS: atom_id res chain seq x y z
N MET A 1 21.89 -22.76 1.36
CA MET A 1 22.00 -21.31 1.11
C MET A 1 20.59 -20.77 0.95
N THR A 2 20.20 -19.84 1.80
CA THR A 2 18.91 -19.13 1.80
C THR A 2 18.64 -18.52 0.41
N GLN A 3 17.37 -18.38 0.01
CA GLN A 3 16.90 -17.80 -1.25
C GLN A 3 17.37 -16.34 -1.44
N ARG A 4 18.68 -16.12 -1.64
CA ARG A 4 19.33 -14.83 -1.83
C ARG A 4 18.68 -14.01 -2.95
N PRO A 5 18.30 -14.60 -4.11
CA PRO A 5 17.65 -13.82 -5.18
C PRO A 5 16.36 -13.15 -4.73
N PHE A 6 15.48 -13.88 -4.05
CA PHE A 6 14.20 -13.35 -3.60
C PHE A 6 14.39 -12.34 -2.46
N TYR A 7 15.31 -12.62 -1.52
CA TYR A 7 15.59 -11.71 -0.42
C TYR A 7 16.16 -10.37 -0.90
N SER A 8 17.09 -10.39 -1.85
CA SER A 8 17.69 -9.16 -2.37
C SER A 8 16.73 -8.38 -3.27
N ILE A 9 15.90 -9.05 -4.06
CA ILE A 9 14.88 -8.41 -4.91
C ILE A 9 13.73 -7.79 -4.09
N CYS A 10 13.40 -8.43 -2.97
CA CYS A 10 12.34 -7.99 -2.09
C CYS A 10 12.84 -7.17 -0.89
N LYS A 11 14.16 -6.96 -0.73
CA LYS A 11 14.78 -6.33 0.46
C LYS A 11 14.31 -6.92 1.80
N GLY A 12 13.98 -8.20 1.83
CA GLY A 12 13.36 -8.86 2.99
C GLY A 12 11.91 -8.42 3.32
N LEU A 13 11.28 -7.61 2.47
CA LEU A 13 9.88 -7.19 2.59
C LEU A 13 8.95 -8.05 1.74
N VAL A 14 7.69 -8.21 2.13
CA VAL A 14 6.67 -8.80 1.25
C VAL A 14 6.31 -7.77 0.19
N ARG A 15 6.85 -7.93 -1.02
CA ARG A 15 6.55 -7.04 -2.15
C ARG A 15 5.29 -7.51 -2.87
N LEU A 16 4.35 -6.59 -3.06
CA LEU A 16 3.16 -6.88 -3.84
C LEU A 16 3.51 -6.90 -5.34
N LEU A 17 3.43 -8.07 -5.95
CA LEU A 17 3.55 -8.24 -7.40
C LEU A 17 2.20 -7.91 -8.04
N VAL A 18 1.93 -6.62 -8.19
CA VAL A 18 0.70 -6.11 -8.83
C VAL A 18 0.73 -6.46 -10.32
N THR A 19 0.07 -7.56 -10.69
CA THR A 19 -0.01 -8.04 -12.08
C THR A 19 -1.19 -7.45 -12.85
N ARG A 20 -2.25 -7.07 -12.13
CA ARG A 20 -3.38 -6.30 -12.64
C ARG A 20 -3.95 -5.45 -11.52
N SER A 21 -3.96 -4.16 -11.76
CA SER A 21 -4.77 -3.23 -11.03
C SER A 21 -5.41 -2.34 -12.09
N ASN A 22 -6.68 -1.95 -11.91
CA ASN A 22 -7.28 -0.83 -12.65
C ASN A 22 -6.63 0.52 -12.26
N ILE A 23 -5.31 0.49 -12.07
CA ILE A 23 -4.47 1.53 -11.53
C ILE A 23 -3.41 1.71 -12.58
N ARG A 24 -3.37 2.91 -13.14
CA ARG A 24 -2.39 3.29 -14.14
C ARG A 24 -1.40 4.24 -13.47
N SER A 25 -0.13 4.15 -13.86
CA SER A 25 0.90 5.07 -13.33
C SER A 25 0.58 6.53 -13.64
N GLU A 26 -0.15 6.79 -14.74
CA GLU A 26 -0.68 8.11 -15.11
C GLU A 26 -1.71 8.69 -14.12
N ASP A 27 -2.26 7.87 -13.22
CA ASP A 27 -3.22 8.30 -12.20
C ASP A 27 -2.53 8.93 -10.98
N GLU A 28 -1.20 8.81 -10.82
CA GLU A 28 -0.48 9.29 -9.64
C GLU A 28 -0.71 10.79 -9.35
N PRO A 29 -0.64 11.71 -10.35
CA PRO A 29 -0.89 13.13 -10.09
C PRO A 29 -2.33 13.38 -9.64
N ALA A 30 -3.30 12.64 -10.20
CA ALA A 30 -4.70 12.76 -9.83
C ALA A 30 -4.95 12.28 -8.39
N VAL A 31 -4.35 11.16 -8.01
CA VAL A 31 -4.41 10.60 -6.65
C VAL A 31 -3.72 11.51 -5.65
N THR A 32 -2.58 12.10 -6.01
CA THR A 32 -1.88 13.08 -5.16
C THR A 32 -2.75 14.31 -4.90
N ASN A 33 -3.37 14.86 -5.95
CA ASN A 33 -4.28 16.00 -5.81
C ASN A 33 -5.52 15.66 -4.98
N ALA A 34 -6.08 14.46 -5.16
CA ALA A 34 -7.19 13.99 -4.34
C ALA A 34 -6.77 13.85 -2.87
N LEU A 35 -5.58 13.31 -2.61
CA LEU A 35 -5.05 13.13 -1.27
C LEU A 35 -4.89 14.47 -0.54
N SER A 36 -4.30 15.47 -1.21
CA SER A 36 -4.16 16.83 -0.66
C SER A 36 -5.52 17.41 -0.29
N LYS A 37 -6.52 17.31 -1.19
CA LYS A 37 -7.88 17.80 -0.92
C LYS A 37 -8.55 17.07 0.25
N HIS A 38 -8.36 15.75 0.35
CA HIS A 38 -8.94 14.98 1.45
C HIS A 38 -8.31 15.34 2.79
N PHE A 39 -6.99 15.58 2.83
CA PHE A 39 -6.33 16.12 4.02
C PHE A 39 -6.82 17.52 4.36
N GLU A 40 -6.95 18.43 3.39
CA GLU A 40 -7.48 19.78 3.62
C GLU A 40 -8.88 19.74 4.24
N VAL A 41 -9.78 18.90 3.72
CA VAL A 41 -11.13 18.73 4.27
C VAL A 41 -11.08 18.17 5.69
N ALA A 42 -10.28 17.13 5.93
CA ALA A 42 -10.17 16.52 7.25
C ALA A 42 -9.61 17.52 8.28
N THR A 43 -8.54 18.23 7.95
CA THR A 43 -7.95 19.28 8.81
C THR A 43 -8.93 20.41 9.07
N HIS A 44 -9.71 20.83 8.07
CA HIS A 44 -10.73 21.86 8.27
C HIS A 44 -11.80 21.42 9.28
N LEU A 45 -12.24 20.17 9.21
CA LEU A 45 -13.18 19.60 10.19
C LEU A 45 -12.57 19.51 11.59
N GLU A 46 -11.28 19.17 11.71
CA GLU A 46 -10.58 19.15 13.02
C GLU A 46 -10.53 20.57 13.64
N LEU A 47 -10.31 21.60 12.81
CA LEU A 47 -10.34 22.99 13.25
C LEU A 47 -11.77 23.47 13.61
N GLU A 48 -12.76 23.10 12.79
CA GLU A 48 -14.18 23.43 13.04
C GLU A 48 -14.66 22.84 14.38
N LEU A 49 -14.22 21.63 14.73
CA LEU A 49 -14.56 21.03 16.02
C LEU A 49 -14.04 21.87 17.19
N ALA A 50 -12.87 22.49 17.06
CA ALA A 50 -12.28 23.35 18.08
C ALA A 50 -13.03 24.67 18.28
N GLU A 51 -13.84 25.08 17.30
CA GLU A 51 -14.75 26.23 17.44
C GLU A 51 -16.01 25.85 18.25
N HIS A 52 -16.37 24.56 18.25
CA HIS A 52 -17.52 24.02 18.97
C HIS A 52 -17.18 23.45 20.36
N LEU A 53 -15.95 22.99 20.56
CA LEU A 53 -15.46 22.33 21.77
C LEU A 53 -14.10 22.92 22.17
N GLY A 54 -13.84 23.09 23.47
CA GLY A 54 -12.52 23.50 23.96
C GLY A 54 -12.54 24.54 25.08
N VAL A 55 -13.69 24.74 25.72
CA VAL A 55 -13.83 25.68 26.84
C VAL A 55 -13.56 24.98 28.17
N THR A 56 -13.92 23.70 28.27
CA THR A 56 -13.70 22.88 29.47
C THR A 56 -12.56 21.88 29.28
N GLN A 57 -12.05 21.35 30.39
CA GLN A 57 -11.00 20.32 30.37
C GLN A 57 -11.50 19.03 29.68
N GLU A 58 -12.75 18.62 29.94
CA GLU A 58 -13.36 17.43 29.34
C GLU A 58 -13.50 17.56 27.82
N GLU A 59 -13.90 18.74 27.32
CA GLU A 59 -13.97 19.04 25.89
C GLU A 59 -12.58 19.05 25.23
N THR A 60 -11.57 19.57 25.93
CA THR A 60 -10.19 19.58 25.43
C THR A 60 -9.64 18.16 25.30
N GLU A 61 -9.92 17.30 26.28
CA GLU A 61 -9.57 15.88 26.22
C GLU A 61 -10.29 15.16 25.07
N LEU A 62 -11.55 15.50 24.81
CA LEU A 62 -12.30 14.97 23.68
C LEU A 62 -11.73 15.43 22.33
N LEU A 63 -11.43 16.73 22.20
CA LEU A 63 -10.84 17.33 21.00
C LEU A 63 -9.53 16.63 20.61
N SER A 64 -8.68 16.32 21.59
CA SER A 64 -7.38 15.67 21.37
C SER A 64 -7.47 14.31 20.66
N LYS A 65 -8.66 13.69 20.61
CA LYS A 65 -8.90 12.40 19.95
C LYS A 65 -9.16 12.52 18.44
N PHE A 66 -9.32 13.74 17.94
CA PHE A 66 -9.64 14.05 16.54
C PHE A 66 -8.48 14.78 15.85
N VAL A 67 -7.32 14.12 15.78
CA VAL A 67 -6.08 14.62 15.16
C VAL A 67 -5.53 13.66 14.10
N TRP A 68 -6.42 12.90 13.47
CA TRP A 68 -6.05 11.83 12.53
C TRP A 68 -5.51 12.36 11.21
N ALA A 69 -5.96 13.54 10.74
CA ALA A 69 -5.43 14.15 9.53
C ALA A 69 -3.93 14.46 9.70
N GLN A 70 -3.58 15.11 10.81
CA GLN A 70 -2.17 15.39 11.15
C GLN A 70 -1.37 14.10 11.35
N ALA A 71 -1.86 13.16 12.16
CA ALA A 71 -1.14 11.92 12.45
C ALA A 71 -0.86 11.09 11.18
N MET A 72 -1.80 11.04 10.24
CA MET A 72 -1.60 10.36 8.96
C MET A 72 -0.67 11.13 8.02
N ALA A 73 -0.72 12.46 8.00
CA ALA A 73 0.17 13.28 7.18
C ALA A 73 1.64 13.13 7.61
N GLU A 74 1.92 13.13 8.92
CA GLU A 74 3.27 12.94 9.48
C GLU A 74 3.84 11.56 9.14
N ASN A 75 2.99 10.53 9.07
CA ASN A 75 3.39 9.16 8.78
C ASN A 75 3.20 8.77 7.30
N LEU A 76 2.86 9.72 6.42
CA LEU A 76 2.45 9.42 5.04
C LEU A 76 3.55 8.71 4.25
N ALA A 77 4.81 9.10 4.43
CA ALA A 77 5.94 8.44 3.75
C ALA A 77 6.02 6.95 4.10
N THR A 78 5.90 6.61 5.39
CA THR A 78 5.93 5.22 5.87
C THR A 78 4.68 4.45 5.44
N LEU A 79 3.50 5.09 5.53
CA LEU A 79 2.24 4.47 5.10
C LEU A 79 2.22 4.21 3.59
N THR A 80 2.90 5.03 2.79
CA THR A 80 2.95 4.87 1.33
C THR A 80 3.98 3.85 0.84
N ASP A 81 4.85 3.35 1.73
CA ASP A 81 5.94 2.43 1.38
C ASP A 81 5.49 0.97 1.32
N ASN A 82 4.51 0.59 2.16
CA ASN A 82 4.03 -0.79 2.23
C ASN A 82 2.51 -0.86 2.40
N GLU A 83 1.82 -1.31 1.36
CA GLU A 83 0.36 -1.47 1.35
C GLU A 83 -0.14 -2.39 2.47
N PHE A 84 0.49 -3.54 2.69
CA PHE A 84 0.04 -4.49 3.71
C PHE A 84 0.15 -3.91 5.12
N ALA A 85 1.23 -3.17 5.39
CA ALA A 85 1.40 -2.49 6.67
C ALA A 85 0.37 -1.37 6.84
N ALA A 86 0.11 -0.59 5.79
CA ALA A 86 -0.88 0.49 5.81
C ALA A 86 -2.31 -0.03 5.97
N GLU A 87 -2.72 -1.04 5.20
CA GLU A 87 -4.05 -1.66 5.30
C GLU A 87 -4.28 -2.25 6.69
N ARG A 88 -3.27 -2.93 7.23
CA ARG A 88 -3.33 -3.45 8.60
C ARG A 88 -3.46 -2.30 9.61
N TYR A 89 -2.60 -1.28 9.53
CA TYR A 89 -2.64 -0.14 10.45
C TYR A 89 -4.01 0.56 10.42
N PHE A 90 -4.59 0.78 9.23
CA PHE A 90 -5.90 1.39 9.12
C PHE A 90 -7.02 0.53 9.70
N SER A 91 -7.00 -0.78 9.44
CA SER A 91 -8.05 -1.69 9.92
C SER A 91 -7.95 -2.03 11.40
N THR A 92 -6.74 -2.12 11.97
CA THR A 92 -6.55 -2.55 13.36
C THR A 92 -6.41 -1.40 14.36
N GLU A 93 -5.87 -0.26 13.93
CA GLU A 93 -5.58 0.87 14.82
C GLU A 93 -6.49 2.07 14.53
N VAL A 94 -6.43 2.62 13.31
CA VAL A 94 -7.07 3.91 12.99
C VAL A 94 -8.60 3.81 13.01
N GLN A 95 -9.17 2.86 12.29
CA GLN A 95 -10.63 2.74 12.19
C GLN A 95 -11.30 2.44 13.55
N PRO A 96 -10.82 1.47 14.35
CA PRO A 96 -11.39 1.22 15.67
C PRO A 96 -11.25 2.41 16.62
N ALA A 97 -10.10 3.12 16.58
CA ALA A 97 -9.90 4.29 17.41
C ALA A 97 -10.78 5.47 16.99
N LEU A 98 -11.00 5.66 15.69
CA LEU A 98 -11.93 6.66 15.15
C LEU A 98 -13.36 6.37 15.60
N GLU A 99 -13.83 5.14 15.46
CA GLU A 99 -15.18 4.71 15.89
C GLU A 99 -15.37 4.98 17.39
N LYS A 100 -14.40 4.59 18.22
CA LYS A 100 -14.43 4.84 19.66
C LYS A 100 -14.46 6.34 20.01
N SER A 101 -13.74 7.18 19.26
CA SER A 101 -13.76 8.63 19.46
C SER A 101 -15.10 9.26 19.06
N LEU A 102 -15.69 8.78 17.96
CA LEU A 102 -17.02 9.22 17.51
C LEU A 102 -18.11 8.81 18.51
N ASP A 103 -18.04 7.59 19.06
CA ASP A 103 -18.94 7.15 20.13
C ASP A 103 -18.81 8.02 21.39
N ALA A 104 -17.58 8.39 21.76
CA ALA A 104 -17.35 9.29 22.89
C ALA A 104 -17.95 10.68 22.65
N LEU A 105 -17.87 11.20 21.43
CA LEU A 105 -18.50 12.46 21.04
C LEU A 105 -20.04 12.34 21.05
N ALA A 106 -20.60 11.22 20.61
CA ALA A 106 -22.03 10.96 20.67
C ALA A 106 -22.55 10.97 22.12
N VAL A 107 -21.87 10.26 23.02
CA VAL A 107 -22.21 10.26 24.46
C VAL A 107 -22.10 11.66 25.07
N TYR A 108 -21.06 12.41 24.73
CA TYR A 108 -20.89 13.79 25.23
C TYR A 108 -22.02 14.71 24.75
N THR A 109 -22.39 14.62 23.47
CA THR A 109 -23.43 15.45 22.85
C THR A 109 -24.83 15.10 23.35
N GLU A 110 -25.13 13.84 23.63
CA GLU A 110 -26.38 13.44 24.29
C GLU A 110 -26.52 14.03 25.69
N ALA A 111 -25.42 14.10 26.44
CA ALA A 111 -25.42 14.57 27.83
C ALA A 111 -25.40 16.11 27.97
N HIS A 112 -24.75 16.83 27.05
CA HIS A 112 -24.42 18.25 27.24
C HIS A 112 -24.94 19.20 26.15
N ALA A 113 -25.28 18.70 24.95
CA ALA A 113 -25.65 19.58 23.84
C ALA A 113 -27.17 19.82 23.77
N THR A 114 -27.55 21.00 23.27
CA THR A 114 -28.95 21.29 22.89
C THR A 114 -29.34 20.46 21.66
N SER A 115 -30.64 20.31 21.39
CA SER A 115 -31.11 19.59 20.18
C SER A 115 -30.51 20.13 18.88
N GLN A 116 -30.24 21.44 18.80
CA GLN A 116 -29.56 22.04 17.64
C GLN A 116 -28.06 21.68 17.61
N GLY A 117 -27.38 21.69 18.77
CA GLY A 117 -25.98 21.29 18.87
C GLY A 117 -25.76 19.80 18.55
N GLN A 118 -26.72 18.94 18.91
CA GLN A 118 -26.72 17.52 18.55
C GLN A 118 -26.78 17.31 17.03
N ASP A 119 -27.63 18.05 16.31
CA ASP A 119 -27.71 17.96 14.85
C ASP A 119 -26.42 18.46 14.17
N ILE A 120 -25.84 19.55 14.65
CA ILE A 120 -24.57 20.10 14.13
C ILE A 120 -23.44 19.10 14.33
N LEU A 121 -23.24 18.62 15.57
CA LEU A 121 -22.15 17.71 15.89
C LEU A 121 -22.34 16.31 15.29
N GLY A 122 -23.58 15.85 15.11
CA GLY A 122 -23.89 14.64 14.37
C GLY A 122 -23.51 14.73 12.89
N LYS A 123 -23.82 15.84 12.22
CA LYS A 123 -23.41 16.10 10.83
C LYS A 123 -21.90 16.22 10.70
N TRP A 124 -21.26 16.89 11.65
CA TRP A 124 -19.81 16.99 11.72
C TRP A 124 -19.18 15.60 11.85
N ALA A 125 -19.65 14.78 12.79
CA ALA A 125 -19.13 13.43 13.05
C ALA A 125 -19.20 12.54 11.79
N GLN A 126 -20.33 12.58 11.07
CA GLN A 126 -20.49 11.84 9.82
C GLN A 126 -19.53 12.36 8.74
N SER A 127 -19.38 13.67 8.62
CA SER A 127 -18.48 14.30 7.64
C SER A 127 -17.02 13.98 7.91
N TYR A 128 -16.61 14.01 9.19
CA TYR A 128 -15.27 13.67 9.62
C TYR A 128 -14.94 12.19 9.37
N SER A 129 -15.85 11.29 9.76
CA SER A 129 -15.70 9.86 9.48
C SER A 129 -15.52 9.59 7.98
N ASN A 130 -16.36 10.20 7.14
CA ASN A 130 -16.25 10.09 5.69
C ASN A 130 -14.93 10.66 5.16
N ALA A 131 -14.49 11.81 5.66
CA ALA A 131 -13.24 12.45 5.25
C ALA A 131 -12.03 11.57 5.56
N ILE A 132 -11.93 11.05 6.79
CA ILE A 132 -10.85 10.15 7.21
C ILE A 132 -10.86 8.85 6.39
N GLN A 133 -12.04 8.29 6.10
CA GLN A 133 -12.16 7.13 5.21
C GLN A 133 -11.65 7.41 3.79
N GLN A 134 -11.93 8.59 3.23
CA GLN A 134 -11.37 8.96 1.93
C GLN A 134 -9.85 9.13 1.98
N VAL A 135 -9.30 9.70 3.06
CA VAL A 135 -7.84 9.78 3.26
C VAL A 135 -7.25 8.37 3.26
N MET A 136 -7.74 7.46 4.11
CA MET A 136 -7.25 6.07 4.20
C MET A 136 -7.30 5.37 2.84
N LYS A 137 -8.43 5.45 2.13
CA LYS A 137 -8.60 4.85 0.80
C LYS A 137 -7.62 5.43 -0.24
N THR A 138 -7.40 6.73 -0.21
CA THR A 138 -6.52 7.41 -1.16
C THR A 138 -5.05 7.07 -0.88
N VAL A 139 -4.65 6.98 0.40
CA VAL A 139 -3.31 6.49 0.79
C VAL A 139 -3.09 5.06 0.28
N LEU A 140 -4.05 4.15 0.48
CA LEU A 140 -3.94 2.79 -0.05
C LEU A 140 -3.85 2.76 -1.58
N THR A 141 -4.60 3.62 -2.27
CA THR A 141 -4.50 3.73 -3.73
C THR A 141 -3.12 4.22 -4.15
N MET A 142 -2.54 5.18 -3.43
CA MET A 142 -1.19 5.69 -3.66
C MET A 142 -0.12 4.61 -3.43
N THR A 143 -0.23 3.80 -2.37
CA THR A 143 0.69 2.67 -2.13
C THR A 143 0.71 1.69 -3.31
N ARG A 144 -0.47 1.40 -3.88
CA ARG A 144 -0.61 0.49 -5.03
C ARG A 144 0.02 1.06 -6.29
N ILE A 145 -0.17 2.36 -6.57
CA ILE A 145 0.45 3.05 -7.70
C ILE A 145 1.97 2.94 -7.60
N ARG A 146 2.54 3.26 -6.43
CA ARG A 146 3.98 3.19 -6.20
C ARG A 146 4.53 1.78 -6.32
N ALA A 147 3.84 0.79 -5.74
CA ALA A 147 4.22 -0.61 -5.88
C ALA A 147 4.20 -1.05 -7.36
N PHE A 148 3.20 -0.61 -8.12
CA PHE A 148 3.10 -0.90 -9.55
C PHE A 148 4.22 -0.24 -10.37
N GLN A 149 4.49 1.04 -10.15
CA GLN A 149 5.61 1.76 -10.79
C GLN A 149 6.95 1.10 -10.49
N ALA A 150 7.22 0.83 -9.20
CA ALA A 150 8.44 0.15 -8.80
C ALA A 150 8.56 -1.24 -9.45
N ASN A 151 7.44 -1.94 -9.68
CA ASN A 151 7.45 -3.23 -10.37
C ASN A 151 7.78 -3.08 -11.87
N ILE A 152 7.30 -2.02 -12.53
CA ILE A 152 7.67 -1.70 -13.91
C ILE A 152 9.16 -1.39 -13.99
N GLU A 153 9.67 -0.52 -13.13
CA GLU A 153 11.09 -0.13 -13.10
C GLU A 153 12.01 -1.33 -12.87
N LEU A 154 11.64 -2.22 -11.94
CA LEU A 154 12.38 -3.46 -11.71
C LEU A 154 12.32 -4.39 -12.92
N ASN A 155 11.17 -4.48 -13.60
CA ASN A 155 11.05 -5.30 -14.81
C ASN A 155 11.92 -4.77 -15.96
N ASP A 156 11.97 -3.44 -16.13
CA ASP A 156 12.83 -2.77 -17.11
C ASP A 156 14.32 -2.98 -16.79
N LEU A 157 14.70 -2.93 -15.51
CA LEU A 157 16.05 -3.25 -15.06
C LEU A 157 16.41 -4.71 -15.39
N LEU A 158 15.55 -5.65 -15.00
CA LEU A 158 15.75 -7.08 -15.28
C LEU A 158 15.90 -7.35 -16.77
N TYR A 159 15.03 -6.75 -17.60
CA TYR A 159 15.13 -6.84 -19.06
C TYR A 159 16.45 -6.28 -19.58
N THR A 160 16.94 -5.18 -19.01
CA THR A 160 18.23 -4.58 -19.41
C THR A 160 19.41 -5.50 -19.10
N LEU A 161 19.34 -6.25 -18.00
CA LEU A 161 20.40 -7.20 -17.60
C LEU A 161 20.38 -8.48 -18.41
N ALA A 162 19.19 -8.96 -18.78
CA ALA A 162 19.03 -10.22 -19.49
C ALA A 162 18.05 -10.12 -20.68
N PRO A 163 18.33 -9.27 -21.70
CA PRO A 163 17.38 -8.93 -22.77
C PRO A 163 17.10 -10.08 -23.73
N LYS A 164 18.02 -11.06 -23.82
CA LYS A 164 17.84 -12.27 -24.64
C LYS A 164 16.96 -13.31 -23.93
N ALA A 165 16.86 -13.20 -22.61
CA ALA A 165 16.22 -14.18 -21.76
C ALA A 165 14.86 -13.71 -21.25
N LEU A 166 14.67 -12.42 -20.98
CA LEU A 166 13.46 -11.84 -20.42
C LEU A 166 12.71 -10.99 -21.46
N GLU A 167 11.39 -10.93 -21.34
CA GLU A 167 10.57 -10.07 -22.21
C GLU A 167 10.19 -8.80 -21.47
N LYS A 168 10.41 -7.65 -22.12
CA LYS A 168 10.09 -6.33 -21.54
C LYS A 168 8.60 -6.17 -21.21
N ASN A 169 7.74 -6.75 -22.03
CA ASN A 169 6.28 -6.60 -21.89
C ASN A 169 5.65 -7.62 -20.94
N ASP A 170 6.42 -8.60 -20.45
CA ASP A 170 5.93 -9.52 -19.44
C ASP A 170 5.74 -8.80 -18.10
N VAL A 171 4.75 -9.22 -17.33
CA VAL A 171 4.60 -8.75 -15.95
C VAL A 171 5.75 -9.24 -15.08
N LEU A 172 6.16 -8.42 -14.10
CA LEU A 172 7.28 -8.74 -13.20
C LEU A 172 7.16 -10.15 -12.58
N ALA A 173 5.94 -10.58 -12.21
CA ALA A 173 5.72 -11.92 -11.64
C ALA A 173 6.16 -13.06 -12.58
N THR A 174 5.93 -12.90 -13.89
CA THR A 174 6.31 -13.87 -14.93
C THR A 174 7.84 -13.92 -15.05
N ASN A 175 8.50 -12.78 -15.20
CA ASN A 175 9.96 -12.70 -15.31
C ASN A 175 10.65 -13.20 -14.03
N MET A 176 10.13 -12.85 -12.86
CA MET A 176 10.61 -13.36 -11.57
C MET A 176 10.51 -14.87 -11.46
N LEU A 177 9.39 -15.47 -11.87
CA LEU A 177 9.26 -16.91 -11.89
C LEU A 177 10.31 -17.55 -12.81
N ARG A 178 10.51 -17.01 -14.00
CA ARG A 178 11.49 -17.54 -14.97
C ARG A 178 12.91 -17.50 -14.42
N ILE A 179 13.31 -16.40 -13.79
CA ILE A 179 14.62 -16.27 -13.12
C ILE A 179 14.77 -17.36 -12.05
N ASN A 180 13.75 -17.53 -11.20
CA ASN A 180 13.80 -18.46 -10.09
C ASN A 180 13.80 -19.93 -10.53
N VAL A 181 12.97 -20.30 -11.51
CA VAL A 181 12.95 -21.65 -12.09
C VAL A 181 14.27 -21.96 -12.78
N SER A 182 14.83 -21.00 -13.52
CA SER A 182 16.11 -21.17 -14.20
C SER A 182 17.25 -21.33 -13.18
N ALA A 183 17.31 -20.49 -12.15
CA ALA A 183 18.29 -20.62 -11.08
C ALA A 183 18.21 -21.96 -10.35
N LEU A 184 16.99 -22.47 -10.08
CA LEU A 184 16.82 -23.80 -9.50
C LEU A 184 17.33 -24.91 -10.42
N SER A 185 17.17 -24.77 -11.74
CA SER A 185 17.61 -25.79 -12.69
C SER A 185 19.13 -26.01 -12.67
N TYR A 186 19.92 -24.94 -12.43
CA TYR A 186 21.39 -25.04 -12.30
C TYR A 186 21.82 -25.43 -10.88
N LEU A 187 21.22 -24.83 -9.85
CA LEU A 187 21.66 -24.98 -8.47
C LEU A 187 21.21 -26.30 -7.82
N ALA A 188 20.04 -26.80 -8.20
CA ALA A 188 19.46 -28.01 -7.62
C ALA A 188 18.55 -28.73 -8.64
N PRO A 189 19.13 -29.43 -9.63
CA PRO A 189 18.39 -30.20 -10.63
C PRO A 189 17.43 -31.19 -9.95
N ALA A 190 16.20 -31.31 -10.46
CA ALA A 190 15.09 -32.09 -9.89
C ALA A 190 14.42 -31.51 -8.62
N SER A 191 14.62 -30.23 -8.32
CA SER A 191 13.85 -29.52 -7.30
C SER A 191 12.49 -29.03 -7.81
N SER A 192 11.56 -28.82 -6.89
CA SER A 192 10.25 -28.22 -7.16
C SER A 192 10.12 -26.84 -6.50
N MET A 193 9.50 -25.88 -7.19
CA MET A 193 9.13 -24.59 -6.62
C MET A 193 7.66 -24.58 -6.22
N ILE A 194 7.37 -24.14 -4.99
CA ILE A 194 6.01 -23.86 -4.54
C ILE A 194 5.71 -22.39 -4.81
N VAL A 195 4.63 -22.12 -5.55
CA VAL A 195 4.16 -20.76 -5.86
C VAL A 195 2.74 -20.61 -5.34
N GLY A 196 2.50 -19.60 -4.50
CA GLY A 196 1.17 -19.26 -4.01
C GLY A 196 0.50 -18.22 -4.90
N MET A 197 -0.79 -18.40 -5.19
CA MET A 197 -1.56 -17.52 -6.06
C MET A 197 -2.92 -17.19 -5.49
N ARG A 198 -3.35 -15.93 -5.67
CA ARG A 198 -4.67 -15.46 -5.21
C ARG A 198 -5.78 -15.67 -6.24
N LEU A 199 -5.45 -15.68 -7.54
CA LEU A 199 -6.44 -15.80 -8.62
C LEU A 199 -6.09 -16.95 -9.58
N PRO A 200 -7.08 -17.72 -10.08
CA PRO A 200 -6.84 -18.83 -11.00
C PRO A 200 -6.15 -18.41 -12.31
N GLU A 201 -6.43 -17.21 -12.81
CA GLU A 201 -5.84 -16.70 -14.06
C GLU A 201 -4.32 -16.60 -14.01
N TYR A 202 -3.73 -16.41 -12.82
CA TYR A 202 -2.28 -16.36 -12.66
C TYR A 202 -1.63 -17.73 -12.87
N VAL A 203 -2.37 -18.82 -12.62
CA VAL A 203 -1.86 -20.19 -12.75
C VAL A 203 -1.42 -20.44 -14.20
N THR A 204 -2.26 -20.04 -15.16
CA THR A 204 -1.95 -20.18 -16.59
C THR A 204 -0.69 -19.40 -16.95
N SER A 205 -0.58 -18.14 -16.52
CA SER A 205 0.60 -17.30 -16.80
C SER A 205 1.90 -17.89 -16.25
N VAL A 206 1.85 -18.49 -15.05
CA VAL A 206 3.03 -19.11 -14.41
C VAL A 206 3.38 -20.44 -15.05
N VAL A 207 2.39 -21.28 -15.38
CA VAL A 207 2.63 -22.51 -16.11
C VAL A 207 3.25 -22.21 -17.48
N ASP A 208 2.76 -21.18 -18.16
CA ASP A 208 3.30 -20.75 -19.44
C ASP A 208 4.72 -20.20 -19.30
N ALA A 209 5.00 -19.38 -18.27
CA ALA A 209 6.37 -18.91 -18.02
C ALA A 209 7.34 -20.05 -17.69
N ALA A 210 6.90 -21.04 -16.91
CA ALA A 210 7.71 -22.20 -16.53
C ALA A 210 8.02 -23.14 -17.70
N LYS A 211 7.20 -23.13 -18.76
CA LYS A 211 7.43 -23.90 -19.99
C LYS A 211 8.41 -23.20 -20.95
N ARG A 212 8.69 -21.91 -20.75
CA ARG A 212 9.64 -21.18 -21.60
C ARG A 212 11.06 -21.69 -21.38
N GLU A 213 11.92 -21.39 -22.34
CA GLU A 213 13.33 -21.76 -22.27
C GLU A 213 13.99 -21.20 -21.00
N ILE A 214 14.82 -22.07 -20.39
CA ILE A 214 15.61 -21.76 -19.21
C ILE A 214 16.60 -20.64 -19.57
N ILE A 215 16.70 -19.66 -18.69
CA ILE A 215 17.65 -18.54 -18.83
C ILE A 215 19.08 -19.11 -18.72
N ASP A 216 19.99 -18.69 -19.59
CA ASP A 216 21.39 -19.11 -19.53
C ASP A 216 22.09 -18.65 -18.24
N GLU A 217 23.10 -19.40 -17.83
CA GLU A 217 23.84 -19.16 -16.57
C GLU A 217 24.48 -17.76 -16.54
N ASP A 218 25.10 -17.32 -17.63
CA ASP A 218 25.72 -15.98 -17.76
C ASP A 218 24.70 -14.86 -17.51
N SER A 219 23.50 -14.98 -18.08
CA SER A 219 22.41 -14.01 -17.87
C SER A 219 21.88 -14.03 -16.44
N LEU A 220 21.84 -15.20 -15.77
CA LEU A 220 21.47 -15.30 -14.36
C LEU A 220 22.53 -14.67 -13.44
N GLU A 221 23.81 -14.92 -13.71
CA GLU A 221 24.92 -14.28 -12.98
C GLU A 221 24.86 -12.76 -13.15
N SER A 222 24.61 -12.26 -14.36
CA SER A 222 24.42 -10.82 -14.61
C SER A 222 23.30 -10.21 -13.75
N ILE A 223 22.22 -10.94 -13.52
CA ILE A 223 21.11 -10.50 -12.65
C ILE A 223 21.53 -10.54 -11.18
N PHE A 224 22.14 -11.63 -10.70
CA PHE A 224 22.44 -11.84 -9.28
C PHE A 224 23.65 -11.04 -8.77
N ASP A 225 24.62 -10.78 -9.63
CA ASP A 225 25.82 -10.02 -9.30
C ASP A 225 25.62 -8.51 -9.48
N ASN A 226 24.47 -8.08 -10.00
CA ASN A 226 24.19 -6.67 -10.17
C ASN A 226 24.06 -5.95 -8.82
N PRO A 227 24.82 -4.86 -8.57
CA PRO A 227 24.73 -4.11 -7.31
C PRO A 227 23.33 -3.56 -7.00
N ALA A 228 22.54 -3.22 -8.01
CA ALA A 228 21.16 -2.74 -7.83
C ALA A 228 20.21 -3.85 -7.35
N MET A 229 20.61 -5.12 -7.52
CA MET A 229 19.87 -6.29 -7.07
C MET A 229 20.35 -6.79 -5.70
N GLN A 230 21.37 -6.17 -5.10
CA GLN A 230 21.98 -6.56 -3.81
C GLN A 230 21.69 -5.58 -2.66
N GLN A 231 21.05 -4.45 -2.94
CA GLN A 231 20.61 -3.43 -1.97
C GLN A 231 19.17 -3.66 -1.53
#